data_AF-A0AAN8GMG4-F1
#
_entry.id   AF-A0AAN8GMG4-F1
#
_cell.length_a   1.000
_cell.length_b   1.000
_cell.length_c   1.000
_cell.angle_alpha   90.00
_cell.angle_beta   90.00
_cell.angle_gamma   90.00
#
_symmetry.space_group_name_H-M   'P 1'
#
loop_
_entity.id
_entity.type
_entity.pdbx_description
1 polymer ?
#
loop_
_entity_poly.entity_id
_entity_poly.type
_entity_poly.pdbx_seq_one_letter_code
_entity_poly.pdbx_strand_id
1 'polypeptide(L)'
;MSKRGSSKHSRHGAFPSLCDPPQCPGIHVYMFWSKEGERYLSHTDGEVTAEDLCISAAEAVGITPLCHVLFALYNPQSSCWYSPNYTFTPENSSLVLHYCMRFYFRNWHRLSEKEPSVYRYALRSGAGQGGSPLLEIASLQYLFSQAKYEFVNEVVQVEDVDSEEKLNRFRK
;
A
#
# COMPACT_ATOMS: atom_id res chain seq x y z
N MET A 1 -15.82 51.24 -11.38
CA MET A 1 -14.60 50.86 -10.63
C MET A 1 -14.68 49.38 -10.29
N SER A 2 -13.94 48.53 -11.02
CA SER A 2 -14.02 47.07 -10.93
C SER A 2 -12.81 46.53 -10.17
N LYS A 3 -13.02 45.91 -9.00
CA LYS A 3 -11.96 45.26 -8.23
C LYS A 3 -11.90 43.78 -8.60
N ARG A 4 -10.99 43.41 -9.51
CA ARG A 4 -10.58 42.01 -9.71
C ARG A 4 -9.62 41.62 -8.59
N GLY A 5 -10.08 40.77 -7.67
CA GLY A 5 -9.22 40.08 -6.71
C GLY A 5 -8.52 38.93 -7.41
N SER A 6 -7.19 38.98 -7.45
CA SER A 6 -6.32 37.94 -8.02
C SER A 6 -6.35 36.69 -7.14
N SER A 7 -6.82 35.57 -7.70
CA SER A 7 -6.70 34.24 -7.09
C SER A 7 -5.22 33.86 -7.06
N LYS A 8 -4.64 33.82 -5.86
CA LYS A 8 -3.31 33.27 -5.63
C LYS A 8 -3.42 31.75 -5.66
N HIS A 9 -3.05 31.14 -6.79
CA HIS A 9 -2.75 29.72 -6.83
C HIS A 9 -1.65 29.42 -5.81
N SER A 10 -2.04 28.74 -4.74
CA SER A 10 -1.13 28.08 -3.81
C SER A 10 -0.25 27.13 -4.61
N ARG A 11 1.06 27.40 -4.64
CA ARG A 11 2.04 26.49 -5.22
C ARG A 11 1.96 25.18 -4.43
N HIS A 12 1.53 24.12 -5.08
CA HIS A 12 1.64 22.77 -4.56
C HIS A 12 3.11 22.52 -4.20
N GLY A 13 3.36 22.21 -2.93
CA GLY A 13 4.67 21.74 -2.48
C GLY A 13 4.98 20.44 -3.21
N ALA A 14 5.91 20.51 -4.17
CA ALA A 14 6.45 19.36 -4.84
C ALA A 14 7.28 18.53 -3.84
N PHE A 15 6.63 17.55 -3.22
CA PHE A 15 7.29 16.40 -2.61
C PHE A 15 7.67 15.40 -3.70
N PRO A 16 8.71 14.57 -3.49
CA PRO A 16 9.54 14.06 -4.56
C PRO A 16 8.65 13.36 -5.59
N SER A 17 8.81 13.83 -6.83
CA SER A 17 8.34 13.21 -8.05
C SER A 17 8.23 11.69 -7.86
N LEU A 18 7.06 11.13 -8.17
CA LEU A 18 6.98 9.74 -8.61
C LEU A 18 8.21 9.52 -9.50
N CYS A 19 9.14 8.64 -9.11
CA CYS A 19 10.17 8.22 -10.04
C CYS A 19 9.42 7.77 -11.29
N ASP A 20 9.71 8.38 -12.43
CA ASP A 20 9.00 8.03 -13.65
C ASP A 20 9.11 6.51 -13.86
N PRO A 21 8.01 5.85 -14.23
CA PRO A 21 8.05 4.41 -14.45
C PRO A 21 9.12 4.09 -15.50
N PRO A 22 9.78 2.92 -15.40
CA PRO A 22 10.73 2.49 -16.40
C PRO A 22 10.11 2.54 -17.80
N GLN A 23 10.85 3.09 -18.76
CA GLN A 23 10.37 3.29 -20.15
C GLN A 23 10.65 2.09 -21.06
N CYS A 24 11.32 1.05 -20.53
CA CYS A 24 11.56 -0.19 -21.27
C CYS A 24 10.28 -1.04 -21.32
N PRO A 25 10.11 -1.90 -22.35
CA PRO A 25 9.08 -2.93 -22.34
C PRO A 25 9.30 -3.91 -21.19
N GLY A 26 8.22 -4.41 -20.59
CA GLY A 26 8.28 -5.36 -19.50
C GLY A 26 7.21 -5.14 -18.43
N ILE A 27 7.29 -5.95 -17.38
CA ILE A 27 6.45 -5.83 -16.19
C ILE A 27 7.26 -5.11 -15.11
N HIS A 28 6.77 -3.97 -14.65
CA HIS A 28 7.43 -3.13 -13.64
C HIS A 28 6.62 -3.13 -12.36
N VAL A 29 7.19 -3.65 -11.29
CA VAL A 29 6.57 -3.71 -9.97
C VAL A 29 7.03 -2.50 -9.15
N TYR A 30 6.12 -1.57 -8.93
CA TYR A 30 6.30 -0.43 -8.04
C TYR A 30 6.22 -0.84 -6.57
N MET A 31 7.18 -0.36 -5.79
CA MET A 31 7.28 -0.57 -4.36
C MET A 31 7.13 0.75 -3.60
N PHE A 32 6.20 0.80 -2.64
CA PHE A 32 5.98 2.00 -1.81
C PHE A 32 7.12 2.28 -0.83
N TRP A 33 7.97 1.29 -0.59
CA TRP A 33 9.16 1.40 0.24
C TRP A 33 10.11 0.24 -0.07
N SER A 34 11.41 0.49 0.00
CA SER A 34 12.48 -0.51 -0.04
C SER A 34 13.64 -0.04 0.84
N LYS A 35 14.53 -0.94 1.24
CA LYS A 35 15.69 -0.57 2.07
C LYS A 35 16.72 0.23 1.29
N GLU A 36 16.92 -0.15 0.03
CA GLU A 36 17.93 0.42 -0.88
C GLU A 36 17.43 1.69 -1.57
N GLY A 37 16.14 2.03 -1.42
CA GLY A 37 15.52 3.24 -2.00
C GLY A 37 14.96 3.03 -3.41
N GLU A 38 15.30 1.91 -4.05
CA GLU A 38 14.77 1.51 -5.35
C GLU A 38 13.25 1.40 -5.33
N ARG A 39 12.60 1.92 -6.37
CA ARG A 39 11.14 2.02 -6.45
C ARG A 39 10.49 1.03 -7.41
N TYR A 40 11.27 0.44 -8.31
CA TYR A 40 10.76 -0.46 -9.33
C TYR A 40 11.63 -1.71 -9.43
N LEU A 41 10.99 -2.87 -9.52
CA LEU A 41 11.60 -4.09 -10.04
C LEU A 41 11.09 -4.31 -11.46
N SER A 42 11.98 -4.56 -12.41
CA SER A 42 11.61 -4.75 -13.82
C SER A 42 11.88 -6.18 -14.25
N HIS A 43 10.88 -6.82 -14.83
CA HIS A 43 10.97 -8.12 -15.46
C HIS A 43 10.74 -7.97 -16.96
N THR A 44 11.77 -8.25 -17.76
CA THR A 44 11.79 -7.93 -19.21
C THR A 44 11.90 -9.14 -20.12
N ASP A 45 12.10 -10.34 -19.58
CA ASP A 45 12.33 -11.53 -20.38
C ASP A 45 11.75 -12.79 -19.73
N GLY A 46 11.17 -13.67 -20.55
CA GLY A 46 10.52 -14.90 -20.12
C GLY A 46 9.16 -14.68 -19.44
N GLU A 47 8.36 -15.76 -19.44
CA GLU A 47 7.11 -15.80 -18.68
C GLU A 47 7.39 -15.71 -17.17
N VAL A 48 6.53 -15.02 -16.45
CA VAL A 48 6.64 -14.88 -14.99
C VAL A 48 5.26 -14.86 -14.35
N THR A 49 5.12 -15.50 -13.19
CA THR A 49 3.85 -15.44 -12.46
C THR A 49 3.75 -14.21 -11.56
N ALA A 50 2.53 -13.84 -11.19
CA ALA A 50 2.31 -12.81 -10.18
C ALA A 50 2.93 -13.18 -8.82
N GLU A 51 2.95 -14.47 -8.47
CA GLU A 51 3.60 -14.96 -7.26
C GLU A 51 5.12 -14.77 -7.31
N ASP A 52 5.78 -15.12 -8.43
CA ASP A 52 7.24 -14.92 -8.59
C ASP A 52 7.64 -13.44 -8.44
N LEU A 53 6.85 -12.55 -9.04
CA LEU A 53 7.03 -11.09 -8.91
C LEU A 53 6.79 -10.61 -7.48
N CYS A 54 5.77 -11.13 -6.79
CA CYS A 54 5.53 -10.84 -5.37
C CYS A 54 6.67 -11.34 -4.47
N ILE A 55 7.27 -12.50 -4.77
CA ILE A 55 8.41 -13.03 -4.02
C ILE A 55 9.61 -12.10 -4.20
N SER A 56 9.92 -11.71 -5.44
CA SER A 56 11.01 -10.78 -5.75
C SER A 56 10.82 -9.42 -5.05
N ALA A 57 9.59 -8.89 -5.07
CA ALA A 57 9.26 -7.66 -4.34
C ALA A 57 9.37 -7.84 -2.82
N ALA A 58 8.89 -8.97 -2.27
CA ALA A 58 9.01 -9.27 -0.86
C ALA A 58 10.48 -9.31 -0.41
N GLU A 59 11.37 -9.91 -1.20
CA GLU A 59 12.81 -9.96 -0.93
C GLU A 59 13.44 -8.56 -0.92
N ALA A 60 13.16 -7.74 -1.95
CA ALA A 60 13.67 -6.37 -2.04
C ALA A 60 13.18 -5.48 -0.89
N VAL A 61 11.94 -5.68 -0.43
CA VAL A 61 11.38 -4.96 0.73
C VAL A 61 11.89 -5.54 2.05
N GLY A 62 12.27 -6.82 2.09
CA GLY A 62 12.55 -7.56 3.31
C GLY A 62 11.29 -8.04 4.04
N ILE A 63 10.18 -8.27 3.32
CA ILE A 63 8.99 -8.96 3.82
C ILE A 63 9.33 -10.45 3.96
N THR A 64 9.10 -11.01 5.15
CA THR A 64 9.35 -12.43 5.39
C THR A 64 8.28 -13.32 4.77
N PRO A 65 8.56 -14.61 4.53
CA PRO A 65 7.56 -15.57 4.04
C PRO A 65 6.29 -15.62 4.90
N LEU A 66 6.40 -15.36 6.22
CA LEU A 66 5.25 -15.33 7.13
C LEU A 66 4.23 -14.22 6.77
N CYS A 67 4.72 -13.07 6.30
CA CYS A 67 3.88 -11.93 5.93
C CYS A 67 3.66 -11.81 4.43
N HIS A 68 4.43 -12.50 3.58
CA HIS A 68 4.30 -12.48 2.12
C HIS A 68 2.87 -12.71 1.65
N VAL A 69 2.16 -13.66 2.26
CA VAL A 69 0.76 -14.02 1.93
C VAL A 69 -0.25 -12.89 2.08
N LEU A 70 0.13 -11.77 2.72
CA LEU A 70 -0.74 -10.60 2.87
C LEU A 70 -0.69 -9.67 1.66
N PHE A 71 0.26 -9.87 0.75
CA PHE A 71 0.56 -8.97 -0.36
C PHE A 71 0.15 -9.57 -1.72
N ALA A 72 -0.10 -8.70 -2.69
CA ALA A 72 -0.42 -9.07 -4.06
C ALA A 72 -0.09 -7.92 -5.03
N LEU A 73 -0.23 -8.18 -6.33
CA LEU A 73 -0.07 -7.18 -7.39
C LEU A 73 -1.41 -6.52 -7.74
N TYR A 74 -1.41 -5.19 -7.73
CA TYR A 74 -2.53 -4.34 -8.13
C TYR A 74 -2.19 -3.57 -9.41
N ASN A 75 -3.11 -3.57 -10.38
CA ASN A 75 -3.02 -2.72 -11.56
C ASN A 75 -3.79 -1.42 -11.32
N PRO A 76 -3.13 -0.26 -11.18
CA PRO A 76 -3.81 1.01 -10.98
C PRO A 76 -4.57 1.50 -12.21
N GLN A 77 -4.21 1.07 -13.42
CA GLN A 77 -4.91 1.49 -14.65
C GLN A 77 -6.24 0.78 -14.83
N SER A 78 -6.29 -0.52 -14.54
CA SER A 78 -7.52 -1.32 -14.65
C SER A 78 -8.30 -1.44 -13.34
N SER A 79 -7.74 -0.96 -12.24
CA SER A 79 -8.25 -1.15 -10.88
C SER A 79 -8.52 -2.62 -10.54
N CYS A 80 -7.63 -3.52 -10.97
CA CYS A 80 -7.76 -4.96 -10.75
C CYS A 80 -6.58 -5.54 -9.97
N TRP A 81 -6.85 -6.61 -9.23
CA TRP A 81 -5.82 -7.42 -8.59
C TRP A 81 -5.55 -8.66 -9.42
N TYR A 82 -4.28 -9.06 -9.49
CA TYR A 82 -3.92 -10.32 -10.13
C TYR A 82 -4.06 -11.51 -9.17
N SER A 83 -4.40 -12.65 -9.73
CA SER A 83 -4.30 -13.95 -9.05
C SER A 83 -2.82 -14.34 -8.93
N PRO A 84 -2.37 -14.98 -7.84
CA PRO A 84 -0.96 -15.39 -7.70
C PRO A 84 -0.48 -16.30 -8.84
N ASN A 85 -1.37 -17.13 -9.40
CA ASN A 85 -1.08 -18.00 -10.54
C ASN A 85 -1.24 -17.35 -11.92
N TYR A 86 -1.46 -16.03 -11.99
CA TYR A 86 -1.55 -15.33 -13.26
C TYR A 86 -0.16 -15.22 -13.89
N THR A 87 -0.02 -15.66 -15.13
CA THR A 87 1.23 -15.57 -15.89
C THR A 87 1.23 -14.32 -16.77
N PHE A 88 2.28 -13.51 -16.64
CA PHE A 88 2.57 -12.40 -17.52
C PHE A 88 3.49 -12.84 -18.65
N THR A 89 3.18 -12.40 -19.86
CA THR A 89 4.08 -12.45 -21.01
C THR A 89 4.56 -11.03 -21.30
N PRO A 90 5.84 -10.70 -21.05
CA PRO A 90 6.39 -9.37 -21.31
C PRO A 90 6.59 -9.16 -22.82
N GLU A 91 5.53 -9.14 -23.60
CA GLU A 91 5.57 -8.91 -25.05
C GLU A 91 5.15 -7.48 -25.37
N ASN A 92 6.13 -6.67 -25.80
CA ASN A 92 6.02 -5.32 -26.41
C ASN A 92 5.25 -4.23 -25.64
N SER A 93 4.74 -4.50 -24.44
CA SER A 93 4.03 -3.53 -23.61
C SER A 93 4.77 -3.30 -22.29
N SER A 94 4.68 -2.07 -21.78
CA SER A 94 5.16 -1.71 -20.46
C SER A 94 3.96 -1.70 -19.50
N LEU A 95 3.96 -2.61 -18.54
CA LEU A 95 2.90 -2.75 -17.53
C LEU A 95 3.46 -2.35 -16.18
N VAL A 96 2.83 -1.39 -15.51
CA VAL A 96 3.20 -0.97 -14.16
C VAL A 96 2.20 -1.51 -13.16
N LEU A 97 2.68 -2.33 -12.22
CA LEU A 97 1.91 -2.96 -11.16
C LEU A 97 2.38 -2.44 -9.81
N HIS A 98 1.48 -2.31 -8.84
CA HIS A 98 1.83 -1.96 -7.48
C HIS A 98 1.90 -3.22 -6.63
N TYR A 99 2.99 -3.41 -5.90
CA TYR A 99 3.06 -4.40 -4.83
C TYR A 99 2.35 -3.84 -3.60
N CYS A 100 1.19 -4.40 -3.24
CA CYS A 100 0.33 -3.84 -2.20
C CYS A 100 -0.03 -4.89 -1.15
N MET A 101 -0.24 -4.47 0.09
CA MET A 101 -0.97 -5.30 1.06
C MET A 101 -2.43 -5.40 0.60
N ARG A 102 -2.88 -6.63 0.34
CA ARG A 102 -4.24 -6.94 -0.12
C ARG A 102 -5.11 -7.46 1.01
N PHE A 103 -4.55 -8.29 1.88
CA PHE A 103 -5.27 -8.94 2.97
C PHE A 103 -5.02 -8.18 4.27
N TYR A 104 -5.98 -7.34 4.64
CA TYR A 104 -5.90 -6.48 5.82
C TYR A 104 -6.93 -6.87 6.87
N PHE A 105 -6.52 -6.85 8.14
CA PHE A 105 -7.39 -7.17 9.28
C PHE A 105 -7.50 -5.95 10.18
N ARG A 106 -8.71 -5.45 10.43
CA ARG A 106 -8.92 -4.31 11.34
C ARG A 106 -8.46 -4.63 12.76
N ASN A 107 -8.04 -3.60 13.48
CA ASN A 107 -7.56 -3.68 14.86
C ASN A 107 -6.42 -4.71 15.10
N TRP A 108 -5.60 -5.01 14.08
CA TRP A 108 -4.41 -5.85 14.19
C TRP A 108 -3.39 -5.31 15.22
N HIS A 109 -3.39 -4.00 15.48
CA HIS A 109 -2.55 -3.32 16.46
C HIS A 109 -3.11 -3.37 17.89
N ARG A 110 -4.36 -3.82 18.08
CA ARG A 110 -5.03 -4.00 19.39
C ARG A 110 -5.10 -2.73 20.25
N LEU A 111 -5.33 -1.58 19.61
CA LEU A 111 -5.48 -0.30 20.31
C LEU A 111 -6.95 0.12 20.47
N SER A 112 -7.88 -0.54 19.78
CA SER A 112 -9.31 -0.32 19.95
C SER A 112 -9.91 -1.39 20.86
N GLU A 113 -10.51 -0.96 21.96
CA GLU A 113 -11.30 -1.82 22.85
C GLU A 113 -12.70 -2.14 22.27
N LYS A 114 -13.12 -1.39 21.24
CA LYS A 114 -14.44 -1.53 20.59
C LYS A 114 -14.47 -2.62 19.53
N GLU A 115 -13.32 -3.02 19.01
CA GLU A 115 -13.19 -4.02 17.95
C GLU A 115 -12.46 -5.27 18.47
N PRO A 116 -12.75 -6.47 17.94
CA PRO A 116 -12.00 -7.67 18.29
C PRO A 116 -10.50 -7.51 18.02
N SER A 117 -9.67 -8.10 18.87
CA SER A 117 -8.22 -8.16 18.63
C SER A 117 -7.88 -9.21 17.58
N VAL A 118 -6.95 -8.89 16.68
CA VAL A 118 -6.44 -9.84 15.66
C VAL A 118 -4.97 -10.13 15.91
N TYR A 119 -4.61 -11.42 15.93
CA TYR A 119 -3.25 -11.89 16.17
C TYR A 119 -3.05 -13.28 15.56
N ARG A 120 -1.78 -13.68 15.38
CA ARG A 120 -1.42 -15.03 14.96
C ARG A 120 -1.40 -15.97 16.17
N TYR A 121 -1.75 -17.23 15.94
CA TYR A 121 -1.63 -18.25 16.98
C TYR A 121 -0.16 -18.45 17.35
N ALA A 122 0.13 -18.43 18.65
CA ALA A 122 1.44 -18.73 19.20
C ALA A 122 1.38 -20.02 20.02
N LEU A 123 2.48 -20.79 20.02
CA LEU A 123 2.58 -21.97 20.88
C LEU A 123 2.51 -21.53 22.35
N ARG A 124 1.73 -22.24 23.16
CA ARG A 124 1.58 -21.97 24.58
C ARG A 124 2.87 -22.28 25.34
N SER A 125 3.75 -21.29 25.46
CA SER A 125 4.77 -21.28 26.51
C SER A 125 4.11 -20.83 27.81
N GLY A 126 4.43 -21.44 28.94
CA GLY A 126 3.71 -21.32 30.23
C GLY A 126 3.58 -19.92 30.86
N ALA A 127 3.90 -18.84 30.16
CA ALA A 127 3.69 -17.46 30.56
C ALA A 127 2.89 -16.71 29.48
N GLY A 128 1.57 -16.63 29.67
CA GLY A 128 0.70 -15.68 28.98
C GLY A 128 -0.24 -16.27 27.92
N GLN A 129 -1.53 -16.01 28.09
CA GLN A 129 -2.51 -16.16 27.01
C GLN A 129 -2.33 -15.00 26.02
N GLY A 130 -1.42 -15.13 25.07
CA GLY A 130 -1.20 -14.09 24.06
C GLY A 130 -0.73 -14.67 22.74
N GLY A 131 -1.38 -14.28 21.64
CA GLY A 131 -0.90 -14.59 20.30
C GLY A 131 0.25 -13.68 19.86
N SER A 132 0.93 -14.07 18.79
CA SER A 132 2.01 -13.28 18.19
C SER A 132 1.44 -12.16 17.30
N PRO A 133 2.18 -11.05 17.12
CA PRO A 133 1.76 -9.95 16.25
C PRO A 133 1.43 -10.44 14.83
N LEU A 134 0.41 -9.84 14.22
CA LEU A 134 0.02 -10.19 12.84
C LEU A 134 1.08 -9.75 11.82
N LEU A 135 1.61 -8.54 12.01
CA LEU A 135 2.57 -7.89 11.12
C LEU A 135 3.95 -7.83 11.77
N GLU A 136 4.97 -8.12 10.98
CA GLU A 136 6.36 -7.85 11.34
C GLU A 136 6.75 -6.40 10.99
N ILE A 137 7.91 -5.95 11.48
CA ILE A 137 8.37 -4.56 11.34
C ILE A 137 8.43 -4.13 9.86
N ALA A 138 8.98 -4.96 8.97
CA ALA A 138 9.08 -4.64 7.54
C ALA A 138 7.68 -4.49 6.91
N SER A 139 6.75 -5.38 7.23
CA SER A 139 5.37 -5.31 6.74
C SER A 139 4.61 -4.10 7.26
N LEU A 140 4.86 -3.71 8.52
CA LEU A 140 4.31 -2.50 9.10
C LEU A 140 4.86 -1.23 8.42
N GLN A 141 6.17 -1.16 8.20
CA GLN A 141 6.81 -0.05 7.49
C GLN A 141 6.29 0.10 6.06
N TYR A 142 6.10 -1.03 5.38
CA TYR A 142 5.54 -1.05 4.04
C TYR A 142 4.08 -0.58 4.03
N LEU A 143 3.24 -1.11 4.94
CA LEU A 143 1.85 -0.70 5.08
C LEU A 143 1.72 0.80 5.35
N PHE A 144 2.56 1.35 6.23
CA PHE A 144 2.59 2.79 6.48
C PHE A 144 2.93 3.59 5.22
N SER A 145 3.92 3.14 4.46
CA SER A 145 4.34 3.82 3.23
C SER A 145 3.27 3.75 2.14
N GLN A 146 2.59 2.61 2.00
CA GLN A 146 1.44 2.44 1.12
C GLN A 146 0.29 3.38 1.54
N ALA A 147 -0.12 3.36 2.82
CA ALA A 147 -1.22 4.19 3.31
C ALA A 147 -0.91 5.70 3.15
N LYS A 148 0.34 6.11 3.38
CA LYS A 148 0.78 7.49 3.13
C LYS A 148 0.64 7.86 1.65
N TYR A 149 1.04 6.98 0.75
CA TYR A 149 0.88 7.20 -0.69
C TYR A 149 -0.61 7.32 -1.07
N GLU A 150 -1.45 6.39 -0.61
CA GLU A 150 -2.89 6.36 -0.91
C GLU A 150 -3.59 7.62 -0.37
N PHE A 151 -3.24 8.06 0.83
CA PHE A 151 -3.78 9.28 1.44
C PHE A 151 -3.41 10.54 0.65
N VAL A 152 -2.15 10.69 0.26
CA VAL A 152 -1.67 11.88 -0.47
C VAL A 152 -2.22 11.93 -1.89
N ASN A 153 -2.39 10.78 -2.54
CA ASN A 153 -2.89 10.70 -3.91
C ASN A 153 -4.41 10.50 -3.99
N GLU A 154 -5.14 10.71 -2.89
CA GLU A 154 -6.61 10.62 -2.80
C GLU A 154 -7.18 9.28 -3.32
N VAL A 155 -6.40 8.20 -3.22
CA VAL A 155 -6.85 6.85 -3.60
C VAL A 155 -7.96 6.37 -2.66
N VAL A 156 -8.01 6.92 -1.44
CA VAL A 156 -9.06 6.69 -0.45
C VAL A 156 -9.81 8.00 -0.22
N GLN A 157 -11.12 8.00 -0.44
CA GLN A 157 -11.98 9.12 -0.03
C GLN A 157 -12.03 9.14 1.49
N VAL A 158 -11.49 10.22 2.08
CA VAL A 158 -11.68 10.49 3.51
C VAL A 158 -13.17 10.77 3.70
N GLU A 159 -13.82 10.07 4.62
CA GLU A 159 -15.21 10.34 4.98
C GLU A 159 -15.35 11.82 5.32
N ASP A 160 -16.34 12.50 4.70
CA ASP A 160 -16.62 13.89 4.97
C ASP A 160 -16.79 14.07 6.48
N VAL A 161 -16.01 14.96 7.07
CA VAL A 161 -16.21 15.38 8.46
C VAL A 161 -17.62 15.97 8.50
N ASP A 162 -18.53 15.31 9.21
CA ASP A 162 -19.87 15.81 9.47
C ASP A 162 -19.75 17.29 9.88
N SER A 163 -20.31 18.18 9.05
CA SER A 163 -20.18 19.64 9.17
C SER A 163 -20.39 20.10 10.63
N GLU A 164 -19.67 21.15 11.05
CA GLU A 164 -19.73 21.76 12.40
C GLU A 164 -21.16 22.01 12.94
N GLU A 165 -22.16 22.04 12.06
CA GLU A 165 -23.59 22.14 12.33
C GLU A 165 -24.17 21.01 13.20
N LYS A 166 -23.56 19.80 13.21
CA LYS A 166 -23.95 18.72 14.14
C LYS A 166 -23.28 18.85 15.52
N LEU A 167 -22.08 19.43 15.59
CA LEU A 167 -21.32 19.60 16.85
C LEU A 167 -21.94 20.69 17.75
N ASN A 168 -22.54 21.72 17.15
CA ASN A 168 -23.24 22.79 17.88
C ASN A 168 -24.63 22.40 18.41
N ARG A 169 -25.16 21.22 18.05
CA ARG A 169 -26.47 20.75 18.55
C ARG A 169 -26.43 20.17 19.97
N PHE A 170 -25.24 19.96 20.53
CA PHE A 170 -25.03 19.47 21.91
C PHE A 170 -24.65 20.57 22.91
N ARG A 171 -24.62 21.84 22.49
CA ARG A 171 -24.58 22.99 23.41
C ARG A 171 -25.94 23.68 23.42
N LYS A 172 -26.88 23.15 24.19
CA LYS A 172 -28.03 23.90 24.67
C LYS A 172 -28.39 23.46 26.08
#